data_AF-A0A8H5V9U5-F1
#
_entry.id   AF-A0A8H5V9U5-F1
#
_cell.length_a   1.000
_cell.length_b   1.000
_cell.length_c   1.000
_cell.angle_alpha   90.00
_cell.angle_beta   90.00
_cell.angle_gamma   90.00
#
_symmetry.space_group_name_H-M   'P 1'
#
loop_
_entity.id
_entity.type
_entity.pdbx_description
1 polymer ?
#
loop_
_entity_poly.entity_id
_entity_poly.type
_entity_poly.pdbx_seq_one_letter_code
_entity_poly.pdbx_strand_id
1 'polypeptide(L)'
;MVSRGHQPGLVITLFDQQSPFTARLESGFSAATNITKFDLTLSNFPDGTIGDAIVKEGKVRRIFESMIQLEVLYLEPHGMPIFSTLPVDMTFPRLRFVQFSCGHLHPETFLDFVRRHGHTLKTLIIEHCSLRPYDKKLSWWEVTNQLTKFHNQGILQLEEDSDINDVFEGIAITNCGRNETLEDLGQIWKYDDEHGKWDRWLNAYEEGVNEMLLSGAFGPDP
;
A
#
# COMPACT_ATOMS: atom_id res chain seq x y z
N MET A 1 -1.32 6.04 -36.87
CA MET A 1 -2.03 4.82 -36.42
C MET A 1 -1.02 3.70 -36.37
N VAL A 2 -0.51 3.35 -35.18
CA VAL A 2 0.41 2.23 -35.00
C VAL A 2 -0.39 1.08 -34.38
N SER A 3 -0.29 -0.07 -35.03
CA SER A 3 -0.94 -1.34 -34.73
C SER A 3 -0.82 -1.76 -33.25
N ARG A 4 -1.96 -1.99 -32.58
CA ARG A 4 -2.00 -2.71 -31.30
C ARG A 4 -1.76 -4.19 -31.58
N GLY A 5 -0.55 -4.66 -31.33
CA GLY A 5 -0.23 -6.09 -31.30
C GLY A 5 -1.16 -6.79 -30.33
N HIS A 6 -1.94 -7.75 -30.84
CA HIS A 6 -2.82 -8.56 -30.01
C HIS A 6 -1.94 -9.56 -29.24
N GLN A 7 -1.82 -9.39 -27.93
CA GLN A 7 -1.25 -10.41 -27.06
C GLN A 7 -2.27 -11.56 -26.89
N PRO A 8 -1.83 -12.83 -26.86
CA PRO A 8 -2.69 -13.95 -26.53
C PRO A 8 -3.17 -13.86 -25.07
N GLY A 9 -4.46 -14.12 -24.85
CA GLY A 9 -5.17 -13.89 -23.60
C GLY A 9 -6.18 -12.75 -23.79
N LEU A 10 -7.48 -13.07 -23.84
CA LEU A 10 -8.49 -12.02 -23.82
C LEU A 10 -8.34 -11.24 -22.51
N VAL A 11 -8.25 -9.91 -22.60
CA VAL A 11 -8.43 -9.05 -21.42
C VAL A 11 -9.87 -9.26 -20.96
N ILE A 12 -10.05 -9.95 -19.83
CA ILE A 12 -11.35 -10.13 -19.20
C ILE A 12 -11.48 -9.08 -18.10
N THR A 13 -12.49 -8.23 -18.18
CA THR A 13 -12.82 -7.30 -17.10
C THR A 13 -13.56 -8.07 -16.00
N LEU A 14 -12.85 -8.38 -14.90
CA LEU A 14 -13.37 -9.24 -13.84
C LEU A 14 -14.35 -8.54 -12.88
N PHE A 15 -14.22 -7.22 -12.71
CA PHE A 15 -14.96 -6.44 -11.72
C PHE A 15 -15.89 -5.37 -12.32
N ASP A 16 -16.13 -5.41 -13.64
CA ASP A 16 -17.07 -4.53 -14.33
C ASP A 16 -18.52 -4.76 -13.90
N GLN A 17 -19.40 -3.79 -14.11
CA GLN A 17 -20.84 -3.86 -13.79
C GLN A 17 -21.54 -5.01 -14.51
N GLN A 18 -21.08 -5.38 -15.70
CA GLN A 18 -21.67 -6.46 -16.51
C GLN A 18 -20.92 -7.78 -16.40
N SER A 19 -19.89 -7.89 -15.56
CA SER A 19 -19.06 -9.09 -15.50
C SER A 19 -19.78 -10.24 -14.77
N PRO A 20 -20.07 -11.38 -15.44
CA PRO A 20 -20.64 -12.55 -14.76
C PRO A 20 -19.59 -13.28 -13.89
N PHE A 21 -18.33 -12.89 -13.98
CA PHE A 21 -17.22 -13.55 -13.30
C PHE A 21 -17.10 -13.13 -11.84
N THR A 22 -17.48 -11.90 -11.48
CA THR A 22 -17.36 -11.42 -10.09
C THR A 22 -18.12 -12.33 -9.12
N ALA A 23 -19.40 -12.63 -9.42
CA ALA A 23 -20.23 -13.47 -8.55
C ALA A 23 -19.69 -14.91 -8.43
N ARG A 24 -19.12 -15.43 -9.51
CA ARG A 24 -18.49 -16.77 -9.52
C ARG A 24 -17.20 -16.80 -8.71
N LEU A 25 -16.38 -15.74 -8.81
CA LEU A 25 -15.15 -15.60 -8.02
C LEU A 25 -15.50 -15.44 -6.53
N GLU A 26 -16.43 -14.57 -6.18
CA GLU A 26 -16.92 -14.39 -4.81
C GLU A 26 -17.41 -15.71 -4.21
N SER A 27 -18.25 -16.45 -4.94
CA SER A 27 -18.70 -17.77 -4.50
C SER A 27 -17.58 -18.79 -4.37
N GLY A 28 -16.61 -18.78 -5.30
CA GLY A 28 -15.47 -19.70 -5.28
C GLY A 28 -14.54 -19.44 -4.09
N PHE A 29 -14.20 -18.18 -3.83
CA PHE A 29 -13.42 -17.77 -2.67
C PHE A 29 -14.16 -17.98 -1.35
N SER A 30 -15.49 -17.79 -1.35
CA SER A 30 -16.32 -18.08 -0.18
C SER A 30 -16.34 -19.57 0.17
N ALA A 31 -16.28 -20.45 -0.83
CA ALA A 31 -16.18 -21.89 -0.62
C ALA A 31 -14.76 -22.33 -0.23
N ALA A 32 -13.73 -21.55 -0.55
CA ALA A 32 -12.34 -21.86 -0.28
C ALA A 32 -11.93 -21.42 1.14
N THR A 33 -12.32 -22.20 2.15
CA THR A 33 -12.11 -21.85 3.58
C THR A 33 -10.66 -21.89 4.06
N ASN A 34 -9.74 -22.42 3.25
CA ASN A 34 -8.36 -22.71 3.66
C ASN A 34 -7.31 -21.83 2.96
N ILE A 35 -7.71 -20.69 2.39
CA ILE A 35 -6.77 -19.76 1.78
C ILE A 35 -5.94 -19.09 2.88
N THR A 36 -4.66 -19.40 2.93
CA THR A 36 -3.69 -18.83 3.88
C THR A 36 -2.77 -17.80 3.24
N LYS A 37 -2.56 -17.86 1.93
CA LYS A 37 -1.81 -16.88 1.15
C LYS A 37 -2.66 -16.39 -0.01
N PHE A 38 -2.74 -15.08 -0.16
CA PHE A 38 -3.45 -14.46 -1.27
C PHE A 38 -2.63 -13.34 -1.88
N ASP A 39 -2.52 -13.39 -3.20
CA ASP A 39 -1.81 -12.41 -4.01
C ASP A 39 -2.80 -11.84 -5.02
N LEU A 40 -2.99 -10.52 -4.97
CA LEU A 40 -3.96 -9.82 -5.80
C LEU A 40 -3.35 -8.54 -6.38
N THR A 41 -3.09 -8.58 -7.68
CA THR A 41 -2.82 -7.38 -8.48
C THR A 41 -4.11 -6.92 -9.17
N LEU A 42 -4.46 -5.65 -8.98
CA LEU A 42 -5.59 -4.99 -9.66
C LEU A 42 -5.07 -3.83 -10.50
N SER A 43 -5.54 -3.73 -11.73
CA SER A 43 -5.23 -2.60 -12.60
C SER A 43 -6.46 -2.25 -13.43
N ASN A 44 -6.61 -0.96 -13.74
CA ASN A 44 -7.72 -0.45 -14.53
C ASN A 44 -7.26 0.37 -15.75
N PHE A 45 -6.00 0.22 -16.19
CA PHE A 45 -5.44 1.14 -17.21
C PHE A 45 -5.47 2.62 -16.67
N PRO A 46 -5.08 3.68 -17.41
CA PRO A 46 -4.64 4.95 -16.81
C PRO A 46 -5.70 5.81 -16.10
N ASP A 47 -6.94 5.33 -15.97
CA ASP A 47 -8.01 6.09 -15.32
C ASP A 47 -8.19 5.61 -13.87
N GLY A 48 -7.48 6.27 -12.95
CA GLY A 48 -7.59 6.03 -11.51
C GLY A 48 -9.00 6.32 -10.96
N THR A 49 -9.74 7.27 -11.54
CA THR A 49 -11.12 7.59 -11.13
C THR A 49 -12.11 6.45 -11.38
N ILE A 50 -11.93 5.69 -12.46
CA ILE A 50 -12.72 4.47 -12.70
C ILE A 50 -12.31 3.36 -11.71
N GLY A 51 -11.03 3.26 -11.37
CA GLY A 51 -10.52 2.30 -10.39
C GLY A 51 -11.14 2.50 -9.01
N ASP A 52 -11.21 3.76 -8.56
CA ASP A 52 -11.92 4.16 -7.34
C ASP A 52 -13.37 3.70 -7.33
N ALA A 53 -14.08 3.89 -8.44
CA ALA A 53 -15.49 3.53 -8.55
C ALA A 53 -15.68 2.00 -8.44
N ILE A 54 -14.86 1.22 -9.15
CA ILE A 54 -14.91 -0.25 -9.15
C ILE A 54 -14.66 -0.79 -7.75
N VAL A 55 -13.63 -0.30 -7.06
CA VAL A 55 -13.30 -0.77 -5.72
C VAL A 55 -14.38 -0.41 -4.71
N LYS A 56 -15.00 0.78 -4.84
CA LYS A 56 -16.13 1.22 -3.99
C LYS A 56 -17.39 0.36 -4.14
N GLU A 57 -17.56 -0.40 -5.22
CA GLU A 57 -18.67 -1.37 -5.34
C GLU A 57 -18.58 -2.54 -4.32
N GLY A 58 -17.43 -2.69 -3.64
CA GLY A 58 -17.25 -3.65 -2.56
C GLY A 58 -17.15 -5.11 -3.01
N LYS A 59 -17.12 -5.36 -4.32
CA LYS A 59 -16.98 -6.71 -4.91
C LYS A 59 -15.67 -7.38 -4.49
N VAL A 60 -14.56 -6.65 -4.55
CA VAL A 60 -13.24 -7.14 -4.11
C VAL A 60 -13.25 -7.35 -2.59
N ARG A 61 -13.82 -6.42 -1.83
CA ARG A 61 -13.96 -6.53 -0.38
C ARG A 61 -14.66 -7.81 0.06
N ARG A 62 -15.75 -8.21 -0.60
CA ARG A 62 -16.48 -9.45 -0.28
C ARG A 62 -15.64 -10.71 -0.47
N ILE A 63 -14.69 -10.72 -1.42
CA ILE A 63 -13.74 -11.82 -1.59
C ILE A 63 -12.85 -11.96 -0.35
N PHE A 64 -12.38 -10.83 0.21
CA PHE A 64 -11.56 -10.83 1.41
C PHE A 64 -12.34 -11.24 2.67
N GLU A 65 -13.63 -10.89 2.76
CA GLU A 65 -14.48 -11.23 3.90
C GLU A 65 -14.59 -12.74 4.15
N SER A 66 -14.38 -13.57 3.12
CA SER A 66 -14.38 -15.04 3.27
C SER A 66 -13.04 -15.65 3.66
N MET A 67 -11.94 -14.88 3.63
CA MET A 67 -10.57 -15.39 3.84
C MET A 67 -10.15 -15.36 5.31
N ILE A 68 -10.93 -16.00 6.19
CA ILE A 68 -10.68 -15.98 7.64
C ILE A 68 -9.36 -16.66 8.07
N GLN A 69 -8.77 -17.50 7.21
CA GLN A 69 -7.51 -18.19 7.47
C GLN A 69 -6.29 -17.47 6.89
N LEU A 70 -6.46 -16.27 6.35
CA LEU A 70 -5.40 -15.52 5.68
C LEU A 70 -4.25 -15.20 6.64
N GLU A 71 -3.04 -15.60 6.24
CA GLU A 71 -1.79 -15.37 6.95
C GLU A 71 -0.87 -14.40 6.20
N VAL A 72 -0.92 -14.45 4.87
CA VAL A 72 -0.02 -13.71 3.98
C VAL A 72 -0.84 -13.02 2.90
N LEU A 73 -0.72 -11.69 2.83
CA LEU A 73 -1.39 -10.86 1.83
C LEU A 73 -0.38 -10.07 1.00
N TYR A 74 -0.44 -10.23 -0.32
CA TYR A 74 0.16 -9.32 -1.29
C TYR A 74 -0.97 -8.61 -2.02
N LEU A 75 -0.99 -7.29 -1.99
CA LEU A 75 -2.04 -6.50 -2.62
C LEU A 75 -1.43 -5.32 -3.38
N GLU A 76 -1.61 -5.35 -4.70
CA GLU A 76 -1.06 -4.36 -5.63
C GLU A 76 -2.19 -3.73 -6.48
N PRO A 77 -2.93 -2.75 -5.95
CA PRO A 77 -4.03 -2.12 -6.67
C PRO A 77 -3.54 -0.83 -7.35
N HIS A 78 -3.01 -0.99 -8.57
CA HIS A 78 -2.37 0.07 -9.36
C HIS A 78 -3.24 1.32 -9.48
N GLY A 79 -2.78 2.40 -8.85
CA GLY A 79 -3.44 3.70 -8.87
C GLY A 79 -4.82 3.74 -8.21
N MET A 80 -5.12 2.79 -7.33
CA MET A 80 -6.38 2.71 -6.59
C MET A 80 -6.15 2.73 -5.07
N PRO A 81 -7.16 3.13 -4.27
CA PRO A 81 -7.12 3.06 -2.82
C PRO A 81 -7.06 1.63 -2.31
N ILE A 82 -6.01 1.31 -1.55
CA ILE A 82 -5.78 -0.03 -0.99
C ILE A 82 -6.91 -0.44 -0.05
N PHE A 83 -7.24 0.38 0.95
CA PHE A 83 -8.20 0.01 1.99
C PHE A 83 -9.65 0.02 1.53
N SER A 84 -9.96 0.55 0.35
CA SER A 84 -11.29 0.39 -0.24
C SER A 84 -11.51 -1.04 -0.74
N THR A 85 -10.43 -1.79 -1.00
CA THR A 85 -10.49 -3.21 -1.41
C THR A 85 -10.64 -4.17 -0.23
N LEU A 86 -10.32 -3.71 0.99
CA LEU A 86 -10.27 -4.53 2.20
C LEU A 86 -11.49 -4.30 3.11
N PRO A 87 -11.86 -5.29 3.93
CA PRO A 87 -12.93 -5.11 4.91
C PRO A 87 -12.49 -4.18 6.06
N VAL A 88 -13.25 -3.11 6.25
CA VAL A 88 -12.94 -2.04 7.23
C VAL A 88 -13.19 -2.49 8.68
N ASP A 89 -14.13 -3.40 8.90
CA ASP A 89 -14.59 -3.81 10.24
C ASP A 89 -14.25 -5.27 10.58
N MET A 90 -13.30 -5.85 9.85
CA MET A 90 -12.86 -7.24 10.04
C MET A 90 -11.40 -7.29 10.46
N THR A 91 -11.07 -8.19 11.38
CA THR A 91 -9.67 -8.54 11.68
C THR A 91 -9.39 -9.93 11.11
N PHE A 92 -8.33 -10.06 10.33
CA PHE A 92 -7.80 -11.34 9.89
C PHE A 92 -7.00 -11.97 11.06
N PRO A 93 -7.54 -12.99 11.75
CA PRO A 93 -7.01 -13.42 13.04
C PRO A 93 -5.65 -14.15 12.94
N ARG A 94 -5.21 -14.48 11.73
CA ARG A 94 -3.94 -15.17 11.47
C ARG A 94 -2.99 -14.36 10.60
N LEU A 95 -3.33 -13.13 10.26
CA LEU A 95 -2.53 -12.33 9.33
C LEU A 95 -1.21 -11.94 9.97
N ARG A 96 -0.12 -12.44 9.38
CA ARG A 96 1.26 -12.26 9.83
C ARG A 96 2.07 -11.40 8.88
N PHE A 97 1.77 -11.46 7.59
CA PHE A 97 2.53 -10.74 6.57
C PHE A 97 1.58 -9.94 5.68
N VAL A 98 1.93 -8.68 5.45
CA VAL A 98 1.25 -7.83 4.48
C VAL A 98 2.27 -7.08 3.65
N GLN A 99 2.08 -7.13 2.33
CA GLN A 99 2.73 -6.25 1.38
C GLN A 99 1.68 -5.46 0.62
N PHE A 100 1.81 -4.14 0.66
CA PHE A 100 1.02 -3.21 -0.16
C PHE A 100 1.91 -2.53 -1.17
N SER A 101 1.52 -2.60 -2.44
CA SER A 101 2.32 -2.04 -3.53
C SER A 101 1.49 -1.21 -4.52
N CYS A 102 2.10 -0.19 -5.13
CA CYS A 102 1.53 0.59 -6.27
C CYS A 102 0.16 1.25 -6.04
N GLY A 103 -0.37 1.25 -4.82
CA GLY A 103 -1.69 1.76 -4.49
C GLY A 103 -1.64 3.10 -3.75
N HIS A 104 -2.84 3.65 -3.49
CA HIS A 104 -2.99 4.84 -2.64
C HIS A 104 -3.35 4.42 -1.22
N LEU A 105 -2.58 4.91 -0.26
CA LEU A 105 -2.78 4.70 1.16
C LEU A 105 -3.50 5.90 1.77
N HIS A 106 -4.59 5.62 2.47
CA HIS A 106 -5.20 6.58 3.37
C HIS A 106 -4.59 6.36 4.78
N PRO A 107 -3.80 7.30 5.35
CA PRO A 107 -3.03 7.15 6.59
C PRO A 107 -3.89 6.73 7.77
N GLU A 108 -5.04 7.35 7.99
CA GLU A 108 -5.91 6.97 9.13
C GLU A 108 -6.38 5.51 8.99
N THR A 109 -6.83 5.13 7.79
CA THR A 109 -7.33 3.77 7.53
C THR A 109 -6.21 2.73 7.56
N PHE A 110 -5.01 3.13 7.12
CA PHE A 110 -3.79 2.33 7.24
C PHE A 110 -3.42 2.09 8.69
N LEU A 111 -3.34 3.14 9.51
CA LEU A 111 -3.01 3.04 10.93
C LEU A 111 -4.07 2.22 11.67
N ASP A 112 -5.35 2.39 11.36
CA ASP A 112 -6.43 1.57 11.92
C ASP A 112 -6.33 0.10 11.52
N PHE A 113 -5.94 -0.18 10.27
CA PHE A 113 -5.67 -1.53 9.80
C PHE A 113 -4.50 -2.16 10.57
N VAL A 114 -3.36 -1.48 10.65
CA VAL A 114 -2.17 -1.97 11.38
C VAL A 114 -2.50 -2.20 12.85
N ARG A 115 -3.19 -1.24 13.49
CA ARG A 115 -3.60 -1.35 14.88
C ARG A 115 -4.51 -2.56 15.15
N ARG A 116 -5.49 -2.80 14.28
CA ARG A 116 -6.38 -3.98 14.39
C ARG A 116 -5.63 -5.31 14.31
N HIS A 117 -4.59 -5.37 13.51
CA HIS A 117 -3.81 -6.58 13.26
C HIS A 117 -2.51 -6.65 14.08
N GLY A 118 -2.23 -5.66 14.95
CA GLY A 118 -0.92 -5.50 15.57
C GLY A 118 -0.48 -6.68 16.46
N HIS A 119 -1.43 -7.47 16.97
CA HIS A 119 -1.13 -8.68 17.75
C HIS A 119 -0.66 -9.87 16.91
N THR A 120 -0.98 -9.90 15.61
CA THR A 120 -0.71 -11.03 14.71
C THR A 120 0.28 -10.66 13.62
N LEU A 121 0.25 -9.41 13.16
CA LEU A 121 1.11 -8.89 12.10
C LEU A 121 2.57 -8.86 12.57
N LYS A 122 3.43 -9.47 11.77
CA LYS A 122 4.87 -9.61 11.99
C LYS A 122 5.69 -8.87 10.96
N THR A 123 5.24 -8.86 9.71
CA THR A 123 5.96 -8.20 8.62
C THR A 123 5.02 -7.25 7.90
N LEU A 124 5.47 -6.00 7.77
CA LEU A 124 4.78 -4.95 7.05
C LEU A 124 5.69 -4.39 5.98
N ILE A 125 5.31 -4.57 4.73
CA ILE A 125 6.03 -4.04 3.57
C ILE A 125 5.12 -3.07 2.83
N ILE A 126 5.60 -1.84 2.61
CA ILE A 126 4.94 -0.84 1.78
C ILE A 126 5.91 -0.44 0.67
N GLU A 127 5.49 -0.58 -0.58
CA GLU A 127 6.36 -0.30 -1.72
C GLU A 127 5.66 0.54 -2.77
N HIS A 128 6.33 1.53 -3.32
CA HIS A 128 5.83 2.27 -4.48
C HIS A 128 4.41 2.83 -4.28
N CYS A 129 4.05 3.14 -3.03
CA CYS A 129 2.70 3.57 -2.65
C CYS A 129 2.65 5.08 -2.50
N SER A 130 1.50 5.66 -2.80
CA SER A 130 1.25 7.08 -2.57
C SER A 130 0.44 7.26 -1.30
N LEU A 131 0.94 8.07 -0.37
CA LEU A 131 0.17 8.52 0.76
C LEU A 131 -0.70 9.70 0.34
N ARG A 132 -2.03 9.48 0.36
CA ARG A 132 -3.07 10.46 0.05
C ARG A 132 -2.69 11.47 -1.04
N PRO A 133 -2.85 11.12 -2.32
CA PRO A 133 -2.68 12.10 -3.39
C PRO A 133 -3.70 13.26 -3.35
N TYR A 134 -4.72 13.19 -2.50
CA TYR A 134 -5.84 14.12 -2.47
C TYR A 134 -6.13 14.79 -1.10
N ASP A 135 -5.44 14.44 0.00
CA ASP A 135 -5.68 15.02 1.34
C ASP A 135 -4.39 15.13 2.19
N LYS A 136 -4.08 16.31 2.74
CA LYS A 136 -2.78 16.64 3.37
C LYS A 136 -2.70 16.44 4.90
N LYS A 137 -3.61 15.70 5.53
CA LYS A 137 -3.64 15.67 7.02
C LYS A 137 -2.47 14.96 7.69
N LEU A 138 -1.84 13.96 7.05
CA LEU A 138 -0.72 13.22 7.64
C LEU A 138 0.35 12.91 6.58
N SER A 139 1.58 13.30 6.87
CA SER A 139 2.81 12.98 6.14
C SER A 139 3.33 11.57 6.46
N TRP A 140 4.28 11.07 5.67
CA TRP A 140 4.95 9.80 5.96
C TRP A 140 5.66 9.82 7.32
N TRP A 141 6.29 10.94 7.69
CA TRP A 141 6.88 11.14 9.01
C TRP A 141 5.86 10.96 10.15
N GLU A 142 4.67 11.53 10.00
CA GLU A 142 3.63 11.40 11.03
C GLU A 142 3.10 9.97 11.10
N VAL A 143 2.95 9.30 9.96
CA VAL A 143 2.54 7.89 9.89
C VAL A 143 3.57 6.99 10.59
N THR A 144 4.85 7.12 10.23
CA THR A 144 5.92 6.29 10.82
C THR A 144 6.10 6.56 12.31
N ASN A 145 5.96 7.81 12.75
CA ASN A 145 5.94 8.16 14.18
C ASN A 145 4.77 7.50 14.94
N GLN A 146 3.58 7.37 14.32
CA GLN A 146 2.46 6.64 14.92
C GLN A 146 2.72 5.13 14.98
N LEU A 147 3.34 4.55 13.96
CA LEU A 147 3.77 3.14 13.98
C LEU A 147 4.77 2.88 15.11
N THR A 148 5.75 3.75 15.31
CA THR A 148 6.68 3.68 16.45
C THR A 148 5.96 3.81 17.79
N LYS A 149 4.95 4.66 17.90
CA LYS A 149 4.11 4.71 19.12
C LYS A 149 3.36 3.42 19.36
N PHE A 150 2.84 2.75 18.31
CA PHE A 150 2.22 1.45 18.46
C PHE A 150 3.21 0.40 19.00
N HIS A 151 4.45 0.42 18.52
CA HIS A 151 5.50 -0.43 19.09
C HIS A 151 5.73 -0.13 20.57
N ASN A 152 5.97 1.13 20.92
CA ASN A 152 6.23 1.54 22.31
C ASN A 152 5.08 1.21 23.28
N GLN A 153 3.85 1.12 22.77
CA GLN A 153 2.65 0.76 23.53
C GLN A 153 2.40 -0.75 23.58
N GLY A 154 3.24 -1.56 22.93
CA GLY A 154 3.04 -3.01 22.80
C GLY A 154 1.87 -3.41 21.91
N ILE A 155 1.35 -2.48 21.10
CA ILE A 155 0.24 -2.72 20.16
C ILE A 155 0.72 -3.47 18.93
N LEU A 156 1.97 -3.22 18.50
CA LEU A 156 2.56 -3.73 17.27
C LEU A 156 3.98 -4.21 17.55
N GLN A 157 4.34 -5.40 17.07
CA GLN A 157 5.71 -5.92 17.16
C GLN A 157 6.10 -6.51 15.82
N LEU A 158 6.67 -5.65 14.97
CA LEU A 158 7.17 -6.03 13.67
C LEU A 158 8.57 -6.65 13.78
N GLU A 159 8.90 -7.48 12.81
CA GLU A 159 10.21 -8.12 12.60
C GLU A 159 11.08 -7.24 11.65
N GLU A 160 12.40 -7.44 11.70
CA GLU A 160 13.44 -6.70 10.95
C GLU A 160 13.14 -6.60 9.44
N ASP A 161 12.49 -7.60 8.85
CA ASP A 161 12.12 -7.64 7.43
C ASP A 161 11.04 -6.61 7.01
N SER A 162 10.57 -5.76 7.93
CA SER A 162 9.57 -4.73 7.63
C SER A 162 10.22 -3.50 6.99
N ASP A 163 9.61 -2.99 5.92
CA ASP A 163 10.20 -1.91 5.11
C ASP A 163 9.13 -1.01 4.50
N ILE A 164 9.48 0.25 4.30
CA ILE A 164 8.67 1.22 3.56
C ILE A 164 9.59 1.84 2.53
N ASN A 165 9.42 1.43 1.27
CA ASN A 165 10.34 1.76 0.20
C ASN A 165 9.65 2.46 -0.97
N ASP A 166 10.35 3.41 -1.59
CA ASP A 166 9.88 4.20 -2.73
C ASP A 166 8.46 4.73 -2.55
N VAL A 167 8.17 5.27 -1.37
CA VAL A 167 6.84 5.82 -1.09
C VAL A 167 6.77 7.31 -1.37
N PHE A 168 5.60 7.76 -1.81
CA PHE A 168 5.41 9.14 -2.26
C PHE A 168 4.43 9.88 -1.36
N GLU A 169 4.60 11.18 -1.20
CA GLU A 169 3.70 12.05 -0.45
C GLU A 169 2.96 12.99 -1.40
N GLY A 170 1.62 12.92 -1.42
CA GLY A 170 0.80 13.84 -2.22
C GLY A 170 0.89 13.68 -3.74
N ILE A 171 1.58 12.65 -4.25
CA ILE A 171 1.72 12.37 -5.69
C ILE A 171 0.80 11.24 -6.10
N ALA A 172 -0.15 11.48 -7.01
CA ALA A 172 -1.03 10.43 -7.51
C ALA A 172 -0.25 9.44 -8.39
N ILE A 173 -0.28 8.16 -8.00
CA ILE A 173 0.13 7.08 -8.89
C ILE A 173 -1.05 6.78 -9.81
N THR A 174 -0.88 6.90 -11.11
CA THR A 174 -1.94 6.65 -12.09
C THR A 174 -1.85 5.27 -12.75
N ASN A 175 -0.74 4.55 -12.55
CA ASN A 175 -0.49 3.20 -13.09
C ASN A 175 0.40 2.39 -12.13
N CYS A 176 1.51 1.82 -12.60
CA CYS A 176 2.52 1.19 -11.76
C CYS A 176 3.33 2.25 -11.01
N GLY A 177 3.47 2.07 -9.69
CA GLY A 177 4.32 2.93 -8.87
C GLY A 177 5.81 2.73 -9.13
N ARG A 178 6.20 1.58 -9.72
CA ARG A 178 7.58 1.29 -10.19
C ARG A 178 7.99 2.07 -11.44
N ASN A 179 7.27 3.13 -11.79
CA ASN A 179 7.57 3.91 -12.99
C ASN A 179 8.81 4.77 -12.73
N GLU A 180 9.85 4.58 -13.55
CA GLU A 180 11.17 5.24 -13.45
C GLU A 180 11.07 6.77 -13.30
N THR A 181 9.98 7.39 -13.78
CA THR A 181 9.76 8.84 -13.66
C THR A 181 9.54 9.35 -12.23
N LEU A 182 9.26 8.46 -11.26
CA LEU A 182 9.02 8.83 -9.87
C LEU A 182 10.17 8.45 -8.93
N GLU A 183 11.20 7.75 -9.41
CA GLU A 183 12.30 7.22 -8.58
C GLU A 183 12.97 8.31 -7.73
N ASP A 184 13.24 9.49 -8.32
CA ASP A 184 13.88 10.61 -7.62
C ASP A 184 13.02 11.24 -6.50
N LEU A 185 11.74 10.87 -6.40
CA LEU A 185 10.78 11.42 -5.43
C LEU A 185 10.41 10.41 -4.33
N GLY A 186 10.90 9.17 -4.44
CA GLY A 186 10.63 8.11 -3.49
C GLY A 186 11.30 8.37 -2.15
N GLN A 187 10.54 8.23 -1.06
CA GLN A 187 11.09 8.18 0.29
C GLN A 187 11.30 6.73 0.72
N ILE A 188 12.35 6.50 1.49
CA ILE A 188 12.69 5.20 2.05
C ILE A 188 12.70 5.33 3.58
N TRP A 189 12.07 4.40 4.27
CA TRP A 189 12.05 4.32 5.73
C TRP A 189 12.38 2.90 6.16
N LYS A 190 13.46 2.76 6.92
CA LYS A 190 13.93 1.48 7.46
C LYS A 190 13.41 1.28 8.88
N TYR A 191 13.03 0.04 9.18
CA TYR A 191 12.60 -0.34 10.51
C TYR A 191 13.79 -0.84 11.33
N ASP A 192 13.96 -0.27 12.51
CA ASP A 192 14.83 -0.76 13.57
C ASP A 192 13.96 -1.57 14.53
N ASP A 193 14.11 -2.89 14.53
CA ASP A 193 13.30 -3.82 15.31
C ASP A 193 13.71 -3.85 16.79
N GLU A 194 14.96 -3.52 17.11
CA GLU A 194 15.45 -3.40 18.50
C GLU A 194 14.73 -2.27 19.24
N HIS A 195 14.49 -1.14 18.55
CA HIS A 195 13.86 0.04 19.14
C HIS A 195 12.43 0.32 18.65
N GLY A 196 11.92 -0.50 17.71
CA GLY A 196 10.61 -0.29 17.11
C GLY A 196 10.47 1.01 16.33
N LYS A 197 11.59 1.52 15.81
CA LYS A 197 11.69 2.86 15.24
C LYS A 197 11.73 2.79 13.72
N TRP A 198 11.16 3.80 13.08
CA TRP A 198 11.27 4.00 11.65
C TRP A 198 12.18 5.18 11.38
N ASP A 199 13.28 4.93 10.67
CA ASP A 199 14.26 5.93 10.32
C ASP A 199 14.21 6.22 8.82
N ARG A 200 14.07 7.51 8.48
CA ARG A 200 14.12 7.94 7.07
C ARG A 200 15.53 7.76 6.56
N TRP A 201 15.67 6.99 5.49
CA TRP A 201 16.92 6.87 4.76
C TRP A 201 16.94 7.91 3.65
N LEU A 202 17.90 8.83 3.73
CA LEU A 202 18.09 9.88 2.73
C LEU A 202 18.97 9.34 1.62
N ASN A 203 18.65 9.67 0.36
CA ASN A 203 19.57 9.37 -0.73
C ASN A 203 20.76 10.35 -0.73
N ALA A 204 21.83 10.01 -1.45
CA ALA A 204 23.08 10.81 -1.45
C ALA A 204 22.88 12.28 -1.88
N TYR A 205 21.86 12.57 -2.69
CA TYR A 205 21.52 13.94 -3.08
C TYR A 205 20.86 14.70 -1.91
N GLU A 206 19.89 14.08 -1.24
CA GLU A 206 19.24 14.65 -0.06
C GLU A 206 20.22 14.82 1.11
N GLU A 207 21.13 13.88 1.32
CA GLU A 207 22.21 13.99 2.30
C GLU A 207 23.08 15.23 2.03
N GLY A 208 23.50 15.43 0.78
CA GLY A 208 24.29 16.61 0.39
C GLY A 208 23.55 17.93 0.61
N VAL A 209 22.25 18.00 0.29
CA VAL A 209 21.44 19.20 0.56
C VAL A 209 21.26 19.45 2.06
N ASN A 210 21.04 18.39 2.84
CA ASN A 210 20.89 18.49 4.29
C ASN A 210 22.20 18.94 4.97
N GLU A 211 23.35 18.42 4.54
CA GLU A 211 24.67 18.87 4.98
C GLU A 211 24.93 20.34 4.63
N MET A 212 24.53 20.79 3.43
CA MET A 212 24.63 22.21 3.02
C MET A 212 23.75 23.14 3.86
N LEU A 213 22.53 22.70 4.21
CA LEU A 213 21.63 23.43 5.08
C LEU A 213 22.15 23.51 6.52
N LEU A 214 22.66 22.40 7.06
CA LEU A 214 23.20 22.32 8.41
C LEU A 214 24.54 23.05 8.57
N SER A 215 25.35 23.13 7.51
CA SER A 215 26.60 23.90 7.49
C SER A 215 26.41 25.40 7.28
N GLY A 216 25.17 25.87 7.05
CA GLY A 216 24.87 27.28 6.82
C GLY A 216 25.42 27.81 5.50
N ALA A 217 25.63 26.94 4.50
CA ALA A 217 26.21 27.30 3.21
C ALA A 217 25.29 28.17 2.35
N PHE A 218 24.01 28.28 2.70
CA PHE A 218 23.13 29.36 2.26
C PHE A 218 23.35 30.57 3.16
N GLY A 219 24.35 31.38 2.84
CA GLY A 219 24.48 32.72 3.42
C GLY A 219 23.21 33.56 3.15
N PRO A 220 22.93 34.61 3.94
CA PRO A 220 21.79 35.47 3.66
C PRO A 220 21.92 36.01 2.23
N ASP A 221 20.88 35.83 1.41
CA ASP A 221 20.83 36.39 0.07
C ASP A 221 21.10 37.92 0.13
N PRO A 222 21.87 38.47 -0.83
CA PRO A 222 22.22 39.89 -0.87
C PRO A 222 21.05 40.82 -1.14
#